data_AF-A0A2G8L0T4-F1
#
_entry.id   AF-A0A2G8L0T4-F1
#
_cell.length_a   1.000
_cell.length_b   1.000
_cell.length_c   1.000
_cell.angle_alpha   90.00
_cell.angle_beta   90.00
_cell.angle_gamma   90.00
#
_symmetry.space_group_name_H-M   'P 1'
#
loop_
_entity.id
_entity.type
_entity.pdbx_description
1 polymer ?
#
loop_
_entity_poly.entity_id
_entity_poly.type
_entity_poly.pdbx_seq_one_letter_code
_entity_poly.pdbx_strand_id
1 'polypeptide(L)'
;MSCLERFWPYLDAYVDEHVTYSHSCYKARNLLAAIDFQMHKERRQEMRNGTPVFKRQYSPRTKRWINLPVLEKKAYSYIPELMQEILVKTMVKDEGIVGD
;
A
#
# COMPACT_ATOMS: atom_id res chain seq x y z
N MET A 1 -16.69 11.61 -1.42
CA MET A 1 -15.50 11.23 -0.64
C MET A 1 -14.27 11.61 -1.43
N SER A 2 -13.41 12.45 -0.85
CA SER A 2 -12.21 12.91 -1.52
C SER A 2 -11.22 11.74 -1.73
N CYS A 3 -10.27 11.90 -2.65
CA CYS A 3 -9.20 10.91 -2.84
C CYS A 3 -8.38 10.66 -1.56
N LEU A 4 -8.25 11.66 -0.67
CA LEU A 4 -7.56 11.55 0.61
C LEU A 4 -8.31 10.69 1.64
N GLU A 5 -9.63 10.81 1.74
CA GLU A 5 -10.43 10.01 2.70
C GLU A 5 -10.33 8.51 2.44
N ARG A 6 -10.11 8.12 1.18
CA ARG A 6 -9.91 6.73 0.79
C ARG A 6 -8.54 6.18 1.20
N PHE A 7 -7.54 7.06 1.39
CA PHE A 7 -6.18 6.67 1.73
C PHE A 7 -5.94 6.54 3.23
N TRP A 8 -6.72 7.25 4.07
CA TRP A 8 -6.55 7.25 5.53
C TRP A 8 -6.48 5.85 6.17
N PRO A 9 -7.36 4.89 5.84
CA PRO A 9 -7.28 3.54 6.42
C PRO A 9 -5.99 2.80 6.04
N TYR A 10 -5.38 3.14 4.91
CA TYR A 10 -4.11 2.54 4.48
C TYR A 10 -2.94 3.12 5.25
N LEU A 11 -2.98 4.40 5.63
CA LEU A 11 -1.95 4.97 6.52
C LEU A 11 -1.99 4.36 7.91
N ASP A 12 -3.20 4.12 8.43
CA ASP A 12 -3.42 3.57 9.76
C ASP A 12 -2.86 2.14 9.89
N ALA A 13 -2.98 1.33 8.83
CA ALA A 13 -2.41 -0.02 8.79
C ALA A 13 -0.87 -0.08 8.93
N TYR A 14 -0.19 1.06 8.71
CA TYR A 14 1.26 1.20 8.86
C TYR A 14 1.65 1.96 10.14
N VAL A 15 0.69 2.43 10.95
CA VAL A 15 0.97 3.05 12.25
C VAL A 15 0.98 1.94 13.30
N ASP A 16 2.03 1.88 14.11
CA ASP A 16 1.98 1.17 15.39
C ASP A 16 1.47 2.13 16.48
N GLU A 17 0.44 1.73 17.22
CA GLU A 17 -0.20 2.53 18.27
C GLU A 17 0.77 2.86 19.42
N HIS A 18 1.83 2.07 19.60
CA HIS A 18 2.73 2.17 20.75
C HIS A 18 4.12 2.74 20.41
N VAL A 19 4.34 3.18 19.16
CA VAL A 19 5.64 3.67 18.71
C VAL A 19 5.61 5.16 18.41
N THR A 20 6.51 5.91 19.04
CA THR A 20 6.76 7.30 18.68
C THR A 20 7.77 7.36 17.54
N TYR A 21 7.31 7.84 16.38
CA TYR A 21 8.15 7.96 15.20
C TYR A 21 8.91 9.30 15.20
N SER A 22 10.19 9.26 14.87
CA SER A 22 10.91 10.47 14.45
C SER A 22 10.31 11.01 13.15
N HIS A 23 10.54 12.29 12.85
CA HIS A 23 10.01 12.94 11.65
C HIS A 23 10.41 12.24 10.35
N SER A 24 11.65 11.74 10.28
CA SER A 24 12.14 10.98 9.11
C SER A 24 11.41 9.65 8.96
N CYS A 25 11.22 8.91 10.06
CA CYS A 25 10.47 7.66 10.06
C CYS A 25 9.01 7.87 9.68
N TYR A 26 8.36 8.92 10.20
CA TYR A 26 6.99 9.29 9.84
C TYR A 26 6.84 9.51 8.33
N LYS A 27 7.75 10.27 7.72
CA LYS A 27 7.75 10.50 6.26
C LYS A 27 7.96 9.21 5.48
N ALA A 28 8.95 8.41 5.84
CA ALA A 28 9.26 7.16 5.16
C ALA A 28 8.07 6.19 5.18
N ARG A 29 7.41 6.07 6.33
CA ARG A 29 6.21 5.25 6.54
C ARG A 29 5.04 5.70 5.66
N ASN A 30 4.78 7.01 5.59
CA ASN A 30 3.71 7.54 4.75
C ASN A 30 3.98 7.29 3.26
N LEU A 31 5.23 7.44 2.82
CA LEU A 31 5.62 7.14 1.44
C LEU A 31 5.46 5.64 1.12
N LEU A 32 5.85 4.77 2.05
CA LEU A 32 5.68 3.32 1.90
C LEU A 32 4.20 2.94 1.76
N ALA A 33 3.33 3.50 2.62
CA ALA A 33 1.89 3.28 2.54
C ALA A 33 1.32 3.79 1.20
N ALA A 34 1.83 4.91 0.67
CA ALA A 34 1.41 5.45 -0.62
C ALA A 34 1.81 4.57 -1.79
N ILE A 35 3.04 4.04 -1.78
CA ILE A 35 3.52 3.08 -2.79
C ILE A 35 2.67 1.82 -2.74
N ASP A 36 2.47 1.21 -1.56
CA ASP A 36 1.65 0.01 -1.41
C ASP A 36 0.20 0.25 -1.88
N PHE A 37 -0.40 1.39 -1.53
CA PHE A 37 -1.73 1.75 -1.99
C PHE A 37 -1.81 1.86 -3.51
N GLN A 38 -0.88 2.58 -4.13
CA GLN A 38 -0.89 2.83 -5.57
C GLN A 38 -0.69 1.52 -6.36
N MET A 39 0.26 0.68 -5.93
CA MET A 39 0.54 -0.60 -6.60
C MET A 39 -0.60 -1.62 -6.46
N HIS A 40 -1.47 -1.46 -5.45
CA HIS A 40 -2.57 -2.40 -5.18
C HIS A 40 -3.96 -1.81 -5.38
N LYS A 41 -4.07 -0.59 -5.92
CA LYS A 41 -5.34 0.15 -6.09
C LYS A 41 -6.29 -0.54 -7.06
N GLU A 42 -5.75 -1.14 -8.12
CA GLU A 42 -6.52 -1.71 -9.24
C GLU A 42 -6.59 -3.24 -9.18
N ARG A 43 -6.45 -3.82 -7.98
CA ARG A 43 -6.61 -5.27 -7.81
C ARG A 43 -8.01 -5.70 -8.22
N ARG A 44 -8.07 -6.78 -9.00
CA ARG A 44 -9.33 -7.36 -9.44
C ARG A 44 -9.99 -8.15 -8.31
N GLN A 45 -11.26 -8.44 -8.47
CA GLN A 45 -11.97 -9.34 -7.58
C GLN A 45 -11.43 -10.76 -7.74
N GLU A 46 -11.22 -11.45 -6.62
CA GLU A 46 -10.81 -12.84 -6.59
C GLU A 46 -11.90 -13.74 -7.17
N MET A 47 -11.50 -14.63 -8.06
CA MET A 47 -12.36 -15.64 -8.68
C MET A 47 -11.93 -17.03 -8.20
N ARG A 48 -12.88 -17.83 -7.72
CA ARG A 48 -12.66 -19.22 -7.35
C ARG A 48 -13.45 -20.10 -8.31
N ASN A 49 -12.75 -20.88 -9.14
CA ASN A 49 -13.35 -21.75 -10.16
C ASN A 49 -14.35 -21.01 -11.07
N GLY A 50 -14.03 -19.78 -11.48
CA GLY A 50 -14.91 -18.94 -12.31
C GLY A 50 -16.05 -18.25 -11.56
N THR A 51 -16.16 -18.43 -10.25
CA THR A 51 -17.17 -17.75 -9.41
C THR A 51 -16.54 -16.63 -8.60
N PRO A 52 -17.11 -15.40 -8.59
CA PRO A 52 -16.61 -14.29 -7.78
C PRO A 52 -16.71 -14.57 -6.29
N VAL A 53 -15.62 -14.31 -5.56
CA VAL A 53 -15.55 -14.53 -4.11
C VAL A 53 -16.06 -13.28 -3.36
N PHE A 54 -16.88 -13.52 -2.34
CA PHE A 54 -17.40 -12.49 -1.45
C PHE A 54 -17.14 -12.84 0.02
N LYS A 55 -16.94 -11.82 0.84
CA LYS A 55 -16.91 -11.93 2.31
C LYS A 55 -18.17 -11.29 2.89
N ARG A 56 -18.69 -11.87 3.97
CA ARG A 56 -19.84 -11.31 4.69
C ARG A 56 -19.36 -10.27 5.70
N GLN A 57 -19.84 -9.04 5.61
CA GLN A 57 -19.55 -7.97 6.57
C GLN A 57 -20.85 -7.44 7.16
N TYR A 58 -20.89 -7.26 8.48
CA TYR A 58 -22.01 -6.59 9.13
C TYR A 58 -21.85 -5.06 9.01
N SER A 59 -22.91 -4.36 8.62
CA SER A 59 -22.96 -2.90 8.58
C SER A 59 -23.72 -2.40 9.82
N PRO A 60 -23.04 -1.81 10.82
CA PRO A 60 -23.70 -1.26 12.01
C PRO A 60 -24.71 -0.17 11.66
N ARG A 61 -24.40 0.65 10.64
CA ARG A 61 -25.25 1.76 10.17
C ARG A 61 -26.60 1.28 9.65
N THR A 62 -26.62 0.21 8.85
CA THR A 62 -27.84 -0.29 8.21
C THR A 62 -28.44 -1.50 8.95
N LYS A 63 -27.78 -1.98 10.01
CA LYS A 63 -28.12 -3.19 10.78
C LYS A 63 -28.36 -4.43 9.91
N ARG A 64 -27.58 -4.58 8.84
CA ARG A 64 -27.72 -5.66 7.85
C ARG A 64 -26.37 -6.26 7.52
N TRP A 65 -26.39 -7.54 7.17
CA TRP A 65 -25.26 -8.21 6.56
C TRP A 65 -25.18 -7.84 5.09
N ILE A 66 -23.99 -7.47 4.63
CA ILE A 66 -23.68 -7.16 3.24
C ILE A 66 -22.58 -8.10 2.73
N ASN A 67 -22.63 -8.40 1.43
CA ASN A 67 -21.57 -9.13 0.74
C ASN A 67 -20.59 -8.13 0.16
N LEU A 68 -19.31 -8.26 0.51
CA LEU A 68 -18.24 -7.44 -0.03
C LEU A 68 -17.34 -8.27 -0.95
N PRO A 69 -16.96 -7.73 -2.12
CA PRO A 69 -16.05 -8.43 -3.01
C PRO A 69 -14.69 -8.62 -2.32
N VAL A 70 -14.14 -9.82 -2.42
CA VAL A 70 -12.76 -10.10 -1.99
C VAL A 70 -11.84 -9.79 -3.16
N LEU A 71 -10.80 -9.00 -2.92
CA LEU A 71 -9.80 -8.69 -3.95
C LEU A 71 -8.72 -9.77 -4.00
N GLU A 72 -8.11 -9.95 -5.17
CA GLU A 72 -6.94 -10.81 -5.36
C GLU A 72 -5.85 -10.52 -4.31
N LYS A 73 -5.05 -11.54 -3.97
CA LYS A 73 -3.94 -11.39 -3.03
C LYS A 73 -2.96 -10.33 -3.52
N LYS A 74 -2.37 -9.58 -2.59
CA LYS A 74 -1.32 -8.60 -2.89
C LYS A 74 -0.12 -9.30 -3.52
N ALA A 75 0.42 -8.70 -4.58
CA ALA A 75 1.60 -9.19 -5.27
C ALA A 75 2.69 -8.14 -5.17
N TYR A 76 3.87 -8.53 -4.71
CA TYR A 76 4.98 -7.62 -4.42
C TYR A 76 6.08 -7.69 -5.50
N SER A 77 5.70 -8.00 -6.73
CA SER A 77 6.62 -8.15 -7.86
C SER A 77 7.40 -6.87 -8.20
N TYR A 78 6.91 -5.71 -7.79
CA TYR A 78 7.54 -4.41 -8.01
C TYR A 78 8.69 -4.10 -7.03
N ILE A 79 8.83 -4.86 -5.93
CA ILE A 79 9.86 -4.57 -4.92
C ILE A 79 11.28 -4.74 -5.49
N PRO A 80 11.62 -5.84 -6.21
CA PRO A 80 12.95 -6.00 -6.79
C PRO A 80 13.33 -4.87 -7.76
N GLU A 81 12.38 -4.44 -8.60
CA GLU A 81 12.58 -3.33 -9.55
C GLU A 81 12.86 -2.02 -8.82
N LEU A 82 12.07 -1.70 -7.77
CA LEU A 82 12.31 -0.53 -6.94
C LEU A 82 13.69 -0.57 -6.25
N MET A 83 14.10 -1.74 -5.75
CA MET A 83 15.41 -1.91 -5.12
C MET A 83 16.55 -1.67 -6.13
N GLN A 84 16.40 -2.18 -7.35
CA GLN A 84 17.38 -1.96 -8.42
C GLN A 84 17.48 -0.49 -8.80
N GLU A 85 16.34 0.22 -8.95
CA GLU A 85 16.34 1.65 -9.24
C GLU A 85 17.02 2.47 -8.14
N ILE A 86 16.78 2.14 -6.88
CA ILE A 86 17.44 2.80 -5.74
C ILE A 86 18.95 2.60 -5.83
N LEU A 87 19.40 1.36 -6.08
CA LEU A 87 20.83 1.03 -6.18
C LEU A 87 21.52 1.84 -7.29
N VAL A 88 20.93 1.87 -8.48
CA VAL A 88 21.48 2.63 -9.62
C VAL A 88 21.56 4.12 -9.29
N LYS A 89 20.50 4.69 -8.71
CA LYS A 89 20.48 6.10 -8.29
C LYS A 89 21.54 6.41 -7.24
N THR A 90 21.79 5.50 -6.29
CA THR A 90 22.84 5.68 -5.28
C THR A 90 24.24 5.60 -5.89
N MET A 91 24.49 4.66 -6.80
CA MET A 91 25.80 4.51 -7.47
C MET A 91 26.14 5.73 -8.32
N VAL A 92 25.18 6.23 -9.12
CA VAL A 92 25.38 7.45 -9.94
C VAL A 92 25.64 8.68 -9.08
N LYS A 93 24.98 8.76 -7.90
CA LYS A 93 25.21 9.86 -6.96
C LYS A 93 26.61 9.83 -6.36
N ASP A 94 27.17 8.65 -6.10
CA ASP A 94 28.51 8.49 -5.55
C ASP A 94 29.59 8.76 -6.63
N GLU A 95 29.35 8.36 -7.88
CA GLU A 95 30.24 8.66 -9.03
C GLU A 95 30.29 10.15 -9.39
N GLY A 96 29.23 10.92 -9.07
CA GLY A 96 29.18 12.37 -9.25
C GLY A 96 29.91 13.20 -8.20
N ILE A 97 30.57 12.58 -7.20
CA ILE A 97 31.33 13.28 -6.14
C ILE A 97 32.85 13.29 -6.44
N VAL A 98 33.32 12.58 -7.47
CA VAL A 98 34.75 12.53 -7.86
C VAL A 98 35.12 13.59 -8.92
N GLY A 99 34.20 14.50 -9.23
CA GLY A 99 34.42 15.58 -10.20
C GLY A 99 34.15 16.96 -9.61
N ASP A 100 35.00 17.42 -8.70
CA ASP A 100 35.46 18.81 -8.52
C ASP A 100 36.63 18.87 -7.52
#